data_AF-A0A7J9HGD6-F1
#
_entry.id   AF-A0A7J9HGD6-F1
#
_cell.length_a   1.000
_cell.length_b   1.000
_cell.length_c   1.000
_cell.angle_alpha   90.00
_cell.angle_beta   90.00
_cell.angle_gamma   90.00
#
_symmetry.space_group_name_H-M   'P 1'
#
loop_
_entity.id
_entity.type
_entity.pdbx_description
1 polymer ?
#
loop_
_entity_poly.entity_id
_entity_poly.type
_entity_poly.pdbx_seq_one_letter_code
_entity_poly.pdbx_strand_id
1 'polypeptide(L)'
;ACCVEYIILEGDNLASLFPNAYVSLGGLELSPQRLFALMATLAVLPTVWLRDLSVLSYISAGGVVASILAVLCLFWVGLIDQVGFHNKGTTLNIATLPVAVGLYGYCYSGHAVFPNIYTSMANPNKFPSVLIACFAICSLLYAGTAVMGYTMFGEATESQFTLNMPKDLIASKIAVWTTLFVINCGFILFCLNLDQTYALTMSPVAMSLEELIPSTHLKSHIYAIIIRTSLVISTLIVGLTIPFFGLVMSLIGSLLTMLVVSLPSARVMEPLPSPLHTLILPPACYLSILRGKVTRIQV
;
A
#
# COMPACT_ATOMS: atom_id res chain seq x y z
N ALA A 1 1.60 -0.02 6.44
CA ALA A 1 2.15 -0.28 5.09
C ALA A 1 1.36 0.50 4.06
N CYS A 2 0.12 0.10 3.78
CA CYS A 2 -0.80 0.78 2.87
C CYS A 2 -0.99 2.27 3.20
N CYS A 3 -1.03 2.62 4.49
CA CYS A 3 -1.08 4.01 4.95
C CYS A 3 0.13 4.86 4.51
N VAL A 4 1.33 4.30 4.56
CA VAL A 4 2.57 4.99 4.16
C VAL A 4 2.64 5.10 2.64
N GLU A 5 2.30 4.01 1.94
CA GLU A 5 2.17 3.98 0.48
C GLU A 5 1.27 5.08 -0.04
N TYR A 6 0.08 5.21 0.55
CA TYR A 6 -0.92 6.21 0.17
C TYR A 6 -0.35 7.63 0.29
N ILE A 7 0.28 7.97 1.42
CA ILE A 7 0.84 9.32 1.65
C ILE A 7 1.92 9.65 0.61
N ILE A 8 2.78 8.69 0.26
CA ILE A 8 3.85 8.87 -0.73
C ILE A 8 3.26 9.00 -2.14
N LEU A 9 2.33 8.10 -2.51
CA LEU A 9 1.64 8.09 -3.81
C LEU A 9 0.94 9.44 -4.06
N GLU A 10 0.18 9.91 -3.08
CA GLU A 10 -0.52 11.21 -3.15
C GLU A 10 0.45 12.38 -3.28
N GLY A 11 1.48 12.39 -2.42
CA GLY A 11 2.50 13.43 -2.43
C GLY A 11 3.21 13.56 -3.77
N ASP A 12 3.60 12.42 -4.37
CA ASP A 12 4.33 12.39 -5.64
C ASP A 12 3.44 12.77 -6.83
N ASN A 13 2.21 12.25 -6.90
CA ASN A 13 1.30 12.55 -8.00
C ASN A 13 0.85 14.02 -7.98
N LEU A 14 0.51 14.58 -6.81
CA LEU A 14 0.12 15.98 -6.67
C LEU A 14 1.29 16.93 -6.93
N ALA A 15 2.49 16.61 -6.44
CA ALA A 15 3.68 17.41 -6.72
C ALA A 15 4.06 17.42 -8.21
N SER A 16 3.84 16.31 -8.91
CA SER A 16 4.07 16.21 -10.36
C SER A 16 3.17 17.14 -11.18
N LEU A 17 1.99 17.47 -10.65
CA LEU A 17 0.98 18.31 -11.30
C LEU A 17 1.08 19.78 -10.94
N PHE A 18 1.40 20.06 -9.69
CA PHE A 18 1.57 21.42 -9.17
C PHE A 18 3.03 21.63 -8.72
N PRO A 19 4.01 21.57 -9.65
CA PRO A 19 5.42 21.68 -9.29
C PRO A 19 5.80 23.04 -8.70
N ASN A 20 4.97 24.07 -8.94
CA ASN A 20 5.19 25.44 -8.47
C ASN A 20 4.51 25.72 -7.11
N ALA A 21 3.88 24.72 -6.47
CA ALA A 21 3.24 24.87 -5.16
C ALA A 21 4.29 24.75 -4.04
N TYR A 22 5.07 25.81 -3.81
CA TYR A 22 5.95 25.91 -2.65
C TYR A 22 5.34 26.86 -1.61
N VAL A 23 5.45 26.50 -0.33
CA VAL A 23 5.07 27.38 0.78
C VAL A 23 6.29 27.56 1.66
N SER A 24 6.70 28.82 1.82
CA SER A 24 7.69 29.22 2.81
C SER A 24 6.96 29.60 4.09
N LEU A 25 6.97 28.70 5.08
CA LEU A 25 6.40 28.97 6.39
C LEU A 25 7.55 29.24 7.36
N GLY A 26 7.76 30.50 7.74
CA GLY A 26 8.72 30.87 8.79
C GLY A 26 10.17 30.46 8.55
N GLY A 27 10.64 30.46 7.29
CA GLY A 27 12.02 30.09 6.93
C GLY A 27 12.26 28.60 6.64
N LEU A 28 11.23 27.75 6.74
CA LEU A 28 11.24 26.38 6.22
C LEU A 28 10.63 26.37 4.82
N GLU A 29 11.46 26.13 3.81
CA GLU A 29 10.99 25.86 2.44
C GLU A 29 10.45 24.43 2.37
N LEU A 30 9.13 24.29 2.35
CA LEU A 30 8.48 23.00 2.17
C LEU A 30 8.46 22.66 0.67
N SER A 31 9.08 21.54 0.31
CA SER A 31 8.98 21.01 -1.05
C SER A 31 7.53 20.62 -1.36
N PRO A 32 7.08 20.73 -2.63
CA PRO A 32 5.70 20.41 -3.01
C PRO A 32 5.24 19.03 -2.55
N GLN A 33 6.11 18.02 -2.63
CA GLN A 33 5.84 16.65 -2.17
C GLN A 33 5.49 16.61 -0.67
N ARG A 34 6.27 17.31 0.16
CA ARG A 34 6.06 17.35 1.62
C ARG A 34 4.80 18.13 1.97
N LEU A 35 4.53 19.21 1.23
CA LEU A 35 3.31 20.01 1.38
C LEU A 35 2.06 19.17 1.07
N PHE A 36 2.02 18.50 -0.08
CA PHE A 36 0.89 17.67 -0.47
C PHE A 36 0.71 16.45 0.45
N ALA A 37 1.80 15.79 0.87
CA ALA A 37 1.73 14.70 1.85
C ALA A 37 1.15 15.15 3.21
N LEU A 38 1.51 16.36 3.67
CA LEU A 38 1.04 16.92 4.93
C LEU A 38 -0.43 17.36 4.83
N MET A 39 -0.83 17.98 3.72
CA MET A 39 -2.23 18.32 3.45
C MET A 39 -3.12 17.08 3.34
N ALA A 40 -2.67 16.05 2.62
CA ALA A 40 -3.38 14.77 2.51
C ALA A 40 -3.57 14.14 3.90
N THR A 41 -2.52 14.11 4.73
CA THR A 41 -2.62 13.55 6.09
C THR A 41 -3.60 14.32 6.98
N LEU A 42 -3.63 15.65 6.86
CA LEU A 42 -4.56 16.48 7.63
C LEU A 42 -6.02 16.26 7.19
N ALA A 43 -6.26 16.02 5.90
CA ALA A 43 -7.56 15.66 5.36
C ALA A 43 -8.01 14.26 5.80
N VAL A 44 -7.08 13.29 5.86
CA VAL A 44 -7.32 11.91 6.31
C VAL A 44 -7.75 11.85 7.78
N LEU A 45 -7.12 12.65 8.64
CA LEU A 45 -7.26 12.54 10.10
C LEU A 45 -8.72 12.49 10.61
N PRO A 46 -9.64 13.39 10.20
CA PRO A 46 -11.05 13.33 10.63
C PRO A 46 -11.79 12.09 10.12
N THR A 47 -11.40 11.54 8.97
CA THR A 47 -12.07 10.35 8.40
C THR A 47 -11.77 9.07 9.18
N VAL A 48 -10.59 8.99 9.82
CA VAL A 48 -10.19 7.85 10.68
C VAL A 48 -11.03 7.80 11.96
N TRP A 49 -11.74 8.87 12.31
CA TRP A 49 -12.64 8.90 13.47
C TRP A 49 -14.05 8.35 13.14
N LEU A 50 -14.41 8.26 11.85
CA LEU A 50 -15.70 7.72 11.41
C LEU A 50 -15.69 6.18 11.52
N ARG A 51 -16.73 5.61 12.13
CA ARG A 51 -16.87 4.17 12.42
C ARG A 51 -17.85 3.42 11.51
N ASP A 52 -18.51 4.12 10.58
CA ASP A 52 -19.59 3.52 9.78
C ASP A 52 -19.06 2.82 8.51
N LEU A 53 -19.11 1.48 8.51
CA LEU A 53 -18.57 0.62 7.45
C LEU A 53 -19.45 0.62 6.18
N SER A 54 -20.67 1.14 6.26
CA SER A 54 -21.68 1.11 5.20
C SER A 54 -21.32 2.06 4.05
N VAL A 55 -21.08 3.34 4.37
CA VAL A 55 -20.61 4.38 3.44
C VAL A 55 -19.26 3.99 2.84
N LEU A 56 -18.45 3.32 3.64
CA LEU A 56 -17.10 2.89 3.33
C LEU A 56 -17.01 1.83 2.22
N SER A 57 -18.02 0.96 2.12
CA SER A 57 -18.09 -0.03 1.04
C SER A 57 -18.34 0.61 -0.35
N TYR A 58 -19.19 1.63 -0.43
CA TYR A 58 -19.51 2.33 -1.68
C TYR A 58 -18.31 3.10 -2.23
N ILE A 59 -17.53 3.71 -1.34
CA ILE A 59 -16.31 4.44 -1.67
C ILE A 59 -15.20 3.49 -2.11
N SER A 60 -15.03 2.36 -1.43
CA SER A 60 -14.07 1.34 -1.83
C SER A 60 -14.36 0.81 -3.23
N ALA A 61 -15.63 0.66 -3.61
CA ALA A 61 -16.01 0.31 -4.98
C ALA A 61 -15.56 1.37 -6.01
N GLY A 62 -15.63 2.66 -5.66
CA GLY A 62 -15.08 3.75 -6.47
C GLY A 62 -13.56 3.61 -6.69
N GLY A 63 -12.80 3.26 -5.65
CA GLY A 63 -11.36 3.00 -5.75
C GLY A 63 -10.99 1.82 -6.66
N VAL A 64 -11.84 0.80 -6.73
CA VAL A 64 -11.66 -0.32 -7.68
C VAL A 64 -11.87 0.15 -9.12
N VAL A 65 -12.95 0.91 -9.37
CA VAL A 65 -13.24 1.48 -10.70
C VAL A 65 -12.09 2.37 -11.16
N ALA A 66 -11.54 3.18 -10.26
CA ALA A 66 -10.38 4.03 -10.51
C ALA A 66 -9.15 3.24 -10.95
N SER A 67 -8.85 2.18 -10.22
CA SER A 67 -7.70 1.32 -10.49
C SER A 67 -7.83 0.68 -11.87
N ILE A 68 -9.02 0.19 -12.22
CA ILE A 68 -9.31 -0.35 -13.55
C ILE A 68 -9.13 0.74 -14.62
N LEU A 69 -9.68 1.93 -14.42
CA LEU A 69 -9.59 3.02 -15.39
C LEU A 69 -8.15 3.51 -15.57
N ALA A 70 -7.33 3.56 -14.51
CA ALA A 70 -5.91 3.89 -14.60
C ALA A 70 -5.14 2.85 -15.44
N VAL A 71 -5.42 1.56 -15.25
CA VAL A 71 -4.86 0.49 -16.09
C VAL A 71 -5.32 0.65 -17.54
N LEU A 72 -6.61 0.90 -17.80
CA LEU A 72 -7.12 1.13 -19.16
C LEU A 72 -6.45 2.32 -19.83
N CYS A 73 -6.18 3.40 -19.09
CA CYS A 73 -5.46 4.56 -19.63
C CYS A 73 -4.02 4.20 -20.00
N LEU A 74 -3.31 3.42 -19.18
CA LEU A 74 -1.96 2.94 -19.51
C LEU A 74 -1.98 2.12 -20.81
N PHE A 75 -2.95 1.22 -20.96
CA PHE A 75 -3.12 0.44 -22.18
C PHE A 75 -3.46 1.32 -23.39
N TRP A 76 -4.28 2.35 -23.21
CA TRP A 76 -4.61 3.30 -24.27
C TRP A 76 -3.39 4.06 -24.76
N VAL A 77 -2.60 4.63 -23.83
CA VAL A 77 -1.37 5.37 -24.15
C VAL A 77 -0.36 4.47 -24.85
N GLY A 78 -0.24 3.21 -24.41
CA GLY A 78 0.66 2.24 -25.02
C GLY A 78 0.22 1.81 -26.42
N LEU A 79 -1.03 1.38 -26.59
CA LEU A 79 -1.52 0.74 -27.82
C LEU A 79 -1.98 1.73 -28.89
N ILE A 80 -2.60 2.84 -28.49
CA ILE A 80 -3.26 3.77 -29.42
C ILE A 80 -2.36 4.96 -29.71
N ASP A 81 -1.83 5.60 -28.66
CA ASP A 81 -0.95 6.75 -28.83
C ASP A 81 0.50 6.34 -29.22
N GLN A 82 0.76 5.03 -29.32
CA GLN A 82 2.02 4.41 -29.76
C GLN A 82 3.27 4.95 -29.05
N VAL A 83 3.10 5.35 -27.79
CA VAL A 83 4.20 5.82 -26.94
C VAL A 83 5.01 4.60 -26.48
N GLY A 84 5.84 4.09 -27.37
CA GLY A 84 7.09 3.47 -26.94
C GLY A 84 7.18 1.95 -26.85
N PHE A 85 6.61 1.14 -27.77
CA PHE A 85 7.05 -0.26 -27.94
C PHE A 85 8.48 -0.41 -28.52
N HIS A 86 9.39 0.50 -28.19
CA HIS A 86 10.73 0.62 -28.80
C HIS A 86 11.87 0.35 -27.81
N ASN A 87 11.57 0.17 -26.52
CA ASN A 87 12.59 -0.06 -25.49
C ASN A 87 13.01 -1.54 -25.43
N LYS A 88 14.27 -1.82 -25.82
CA LYS A 88 14.93 -3.10 -25.52
C LYS A 88 15.49 -3.05 -24.09
N GLY A 89 14.61 -3.28 -23.10
CA GLY A 89 15.00 -3.33 -21.69
C GLY A 89 15.89 -4.55 -21.35
N THR A 90 16.55 -4.51 -20.20
CA THR A 90 17.32 -5.64 -19.66
C THR A 90 16.36 -6.71 -19.16
N THR A 91 16.43 -7.93 -19.70
CA THR A 91 15.46 -8.99 -19.37
C THR A 91 15.52 -9.45 -17.91
N LEU A 92 16.67 -9.36 -17.24
CA LEU A 92 16.84 -9.72 -15.84
C LEU A 92 17.99 -8.94 -15.20
N ASN A 93 17.70 -8.19 -14.15
CA ASN A 93 18.72 -7.57 -13.31
C ASN A 93 18.70 -8.21 -11.92
N ILE A 94 19.77 -8.96 -11.60
CA ILE A 94 19.88 -9.69 -10.34
C ILE A 94 19.97 -8.74 -9.14
N ALA A 95 20.52 -7.53 -9.32
CA ALA A 95 20.64 -6.56 -8.25
C ALA A 95 19.28 -6.00 -7.79
N THR A 96 18.32 -5.87 -8.70
CA THR A 96 16.97 -5.37 -8.39
C THR A 96 15.97 -6.48 -8.08
N LEU A 97 16.34 -7.75 -8.29
CA LEU A 97 15.50 -8.91 -8.05
C LEU A 97 14.95 -8.98 -6.60
N PRO A 98 15.74 -8.72 -5.53
CA PRO A 98 15.20 -8.68 -4.17
C PRO A 98 14.12 -7.61 -3.99
N VAL A 99 14.28 -6.46 -4.65
CA VAL A 99 13.29 -5.37 -4.59
C VAL A 99 11.99 -5.78 -5.29
N ALA A 100 12.10 -6.43 -6.46
CA ALA A 100 10.95 -6.96 -7.18
C ALA A 100 10.21 -8.05 -6.40
N VAL A 101 10.94 -8.96 -5.75
CA VAL A 101 10.35 -10.01 -4.89
C VAL A 101 9.63 -9.39 -3.69
N GLY A 102 10.21 -8.37 -3.06
CA GLY A 102 9.57 -7.62 -1.98
C GLY A 102 8.29 -6.93 -2.42
N LEU A 103 8.30 -6.24 -3.56
CA LEU A 103 7.12 -5.60 -4.15
C LEU A 103 6.02 -6.62 -4.49
N TYR A 104 6.40 -7.75 -5.09
CA TYR A 104 5.47 -8.84 -5.37
C TYR A 104 4.85 -9.37 -4.06
N GLY A 105 5.67 -9.62 -3.04
CA GLY A 105 5.20 -10.02 -1.71
C GLY A 105 4.23 -9.03 -1.09
N TYR A 106 4.48 -7.73 -1.28
CA TYR A 106 3.59 -6.67 -0.83
C TYR A 106 2.21 -6.74 -1.52
N CYS A 107 2.16 -6.91 -2.84
CA CYS A 107 0.91 -6.97 -3.62
C CYS A 107 -0.05 -8.08 -3.16
N TYR A 108 0.46 -9.19 -2.61
CA TYR A 108 -0.35 -10.30 -2.11
C TYR A 108 -0.51 -10.29 -0.58
N SER A 109 -0.07 -9.24 0.10
CA SER A 109 -0.20 -9.10 1.54
C SER A 109 -1.54 -8.46 1.94
N GLY A 110 -2.62 -9.24 1.92
CA GLY A 110 -3.98 -8.80 2.30
C GLY A 110 -4.60 -9.54 3.48
N HIS A 111 -3.85 -10.45 4.13
CA HIS A 111 -4.42 -11.45 5.05
C HIS A 111 -5.13 -10.86 6.29
N ALA A 112 -4.72 -9.67 6.74
CA ALA A 112 -5.29 -9.03 7.93
C ALA A 112 -6.77 -8.63 7.77
N VAL A 113 -7.24 -8.40 6.53
CA VAL A 113 -8.64 -8.02 6.28
C VAL A 113 -9.55 -9.21 6.01
N PHE A 114 -9.00 -10.41 5.81
CA PHE A 114 -9.78 -11.61 5.49
C PHE A 114 -10.83 -11.97 6.54
N PRO A 115 -10.54 -11.90 7.87
CA PRO A 115 -11.57 -12.18 8.87
C PRO A 115 -12.76 -11.22 8.78
N ASN A 116 -12.50 -9.92 8.57
CA ASN A 116 -13.55 -8.90 8.43
C ASN A 116 -14.40 -9.13 7.17
N ILE A 117 -13.77 -9.52 6.07
CA ILE A 117 -14.48 -9.88 4.83
C ILE A 117 -15.34 -11.13 5.07
N TYR A 118 -14.77 -12.17 5.68
CA TYR A 118 -15.46 -13.43 5.95
C TYR A 118 -16.71 -13.24 6.82
N THR A 119 -16.60 -12.47 7.91
CA THR A 119 -17.73 -12.21 8.82
C THR A 119 -18.78 -11.28 8.20
N SER A 120 -18.41 -10.46 7.22
CA SER A 120 -19.33 -9.56 6.52
C SER A 120 -20.03 -10.22 5.32
N MET A 121 -19.60 -11.41 4.89
CA MET A 121 -20.22 -12.12 3.76
C MET A 121 -21.58 -12.70 4.16
N ALA A 122 -22.60 -12.43 3.35
CA ALA A 122 -23.92 -13.06 3.49
C ALA A 122 -23.86 -14.60 3.41
N ASN A 123 -22.89 -15.15 2.67
CA ASN A 123 -22.66 -16.59 2.53
C ASN A 123 -21.16 -16.92 2.69
N PRO A 124 -20.68 -17.18 3.93
CA PRO A 124 -19.26 -17.42 4.21
C PRO A 124 -18.68 -18.65 3.49
N ASN A 125 -19.52 -19.64 3.17
CA ASN A 125 -19.13 -20.84 2.41
C ASN A 125 -18.55 -20.54 1.01
N LYS A 126 -18.85 -19.37 0.44
CA LYS A 126 -18.31 -18.93 -0.86
C LYS A 126 -16.98 -18.20 -0.75
N PHE A 127 -16.48 -17.94 0.45
CA PHE A 127 -15.27 -17.16 0.69
C PHE A 127 -14.05 -17.67 -0.10
N PRO A 128 -13.74 -18.98 -0.16
CA PRO A 128 -12.60 -19.46 -0.94
C PRO A 128 -12.71 -19.17 -2.44
N SER A 129 -13.92 -19.35 -3.01
CA SER A 129 -14.15 -19.08 -4.44
C SER A 129 -14.02 -17.60 -4.78
N VAL A 130 -14.55 -16.72 -3.92
CA VAL A 130 -14.41 -15.27 -4.07
C VAL A 130 -12.94 -14.86 -3.97
N LEU A 131 -12.22 -15.42 -3.00
CA LEU A 131 -10.80 -15.13 -2.79
C LEU A 131 -9.96 -15.49 -4.02
N ILE A 132 -10.14 -16.70 -4.57
CA ILE A 132 -9.43 -17.15 -5.77
C ILE A 132 -9.75 -16.23 -6.96
N ALA A 133 -11.01 -15.88 -7.17
CA ALA A 133 -11.41 -14.99 -8.26
C ALA A 133 -10.78 -13.60 -8.12
N CYS A 134 -10.81 -13.01 -6.93
CA CYS A 134 -10.20 -11.71 -6.65
C CYS A 134 -8.68 -11.74 -6.91
N PHE A 135 -7.98 -12.74 -6.39
CA PHE A 135 -6.54 -12.87 -6.63
C PHE A 135 -6.22 -13.06 -8.10
N ALA A 136 -6.96 -13.91 -8.82
CA ALA A 136 -6.75 -14.11 -10.26
C ALA A 136 -6.92 -12.80 -11.05
N ILE A 137 -7.97 -12.03 -10.77
CA ILE A 137 -8.21 -10.73 -11.42
C ILE A 137 -7.07 -9.75 -11.11
N CYS A 138 -6.69 -9.61 -9.83
CA CYS A 138 -5.59 -8.73 -9.43
C CYS A 138 -4.26 -9.15 -10.07
N SER A 139 -3.95 -10.44 -10.10
CA SER A 139 -2.74 -10.97 -10.76
C SER A 139 -2.70 -10.62 -12.24
N LEU A 140 -3.82 -10.74 -12.94
CA LEU A 140 -3.91 -10.38 -14.36
C LEU A 140 -3.72 -8.88 -14.59
N LEU A 141 -4.34 -8.04 -13.76
CA LEU A 141 -4.17 -6.59 -13.83
C LEU A 141 -2.73 -6.16 -13.54
N TYR A 142 -2.10 -6.75 -12.53
CA TYR A 142 -0.69 -6.47 -12.19
C TYR A 142 0.25 -6.95 -13.29
N ALA A 143 0.07 -8.18 -13.79
CA ALA A 143 0.89 -8.70 -14.87
C ALA A 143 0.73 -7.88 -16.16
N GLY A 144 -0.51 -7.53 -16.52
CA GLY A 144 -0.78 -6.68 -17.68
C GLY A 144 -0.14 -5.31 -17.56
N THR A 145 -0.28 -4.66 -16.39
CA THR A 145 0.33 -3.37 -16.10
C THR A 145 1.86 -3.42 -16.12
N ALA A 146 2.45 -4.48 -15.56
CA ALA A 146 3.89 -4.67 -15.56
C ALA A 146 4.46 -4.88 -16.97
N VAL A 147 3.82 -5.74 -17.77
CA VAL A 147 4.22 -5.97 -19.17
C VAL A 147 4.08 -4.68 -19.98
N MET A 148 2.92 -4.03 -19.94
CA MET A 148 2.68 -2.79 -20.69
C MET A 148 3.63 -1.67 -20.24
N GLY A 149 3.69 -1.38 -18.94
CA GLY A 149 4.55 -0.33 -18.41
C GLY A 149 6.03 -0.54 -18.75
N TYR A 150 6.54 -1.76 -18.59
CA TYR A 150 7.94 -2.04 -18.91
C TYR A 150 8.22 -2.00 -20.42
N THR A 151 7.29 -2.47 -21.27
CA THR A 151 7.46 -2.36 -22.72
C THR A 151 7.45 -0.92 -23.22
N MET A 152 6.69 -0.03 -22.58
CA MET A 152 6.60 1.39 -22.92
C MET A 152 7.81 2.19 -22.41
N PHE A 153 8.16 2.05 -21.12
CA PHE A 153 9.13 2.92 -20.46
C PHE A 153 10.53 2.29 -20.29
N GLY A 154 10.65 0.96 -20.38
CA GLY A 154 11.92 0.25 -20.24
C GLY A 154 12.63 0.53 -18.92
N GLU A 155 13.94 0.78 -18.99
CA GLU A 155 14.77 1.12 -17.81
C GLU A 155 14.43 2.49 -17.21
N ALA A 156 13.72 3.36 -17.93
CA ALA A 156 13.25 4.64 -17.41
C ALA A 156 11.98 4.51 -16.58
N THR A 157 11.51 3.29 -16.28
CA THR A 157 10.31 3.06 -15.46
C THR A 157 10.56 3.54 -14.03
N GLU A 158 9.97 4.68 -13.67
CA GLU A 158 9.82 5.11 -12.29
C GLU A 158 8.95 4.15 -11.45
N SER A 159 9.10 4.24 -10.12
CA SER A 159 8.37 3.39 -9.16
C SER A 159 6.84 3.48 -9.24
N GLN A 160 6.32 4.52 -9.89
CA GLN A 160 4.90 4.71 -10.18
C GLN A 160 4.75 4.98 -11.69
N PHE A 161 3.98 4.14 -12.39
CA PHE A 161 3.80 4.32 -13.84
C PHE A 161 3.10 5.63 -14.20
N THR A 162 2.33 6.21 -13.26
CA THR A 162 1.68 7.52 -13.42
C THR A 162 2.68 8.66 -13.58
N LEU A 163 3.86 8.56 -12.97
CA LEU A 163 4.92 9.55 -13.12
C LEU A 163 5.61 9.47 -14.49
N ASN A 164 5.62 8.29 -15.12
CA ASN A 164 6.19 8.08 -16.45
C ASN A 164 5.26 8.51 -17.60
N MET A 165 3.96 8.66 -17.34
CA MET A 165 3.00 8.98 -18.40
C MET A 165 3.21 10.41 -18.94
N PRO A 166 3.19 10.60 -20.29
CA PRO A 166 3.43 11.89 -20.92
C PRO A 166 2.31 12.88 -20.60
N LYS A 167 2.64 14.03 -20.00
CA LYS A 167 1.65 14.98 -19.41
C LYS A 167 0.83 15.79 -20.43
N ASP A 168 1.22 15.72 -21.69
CA ASP A 168 0.66 16.43 -22.84
C ASP A 168 -0.49 15.68 -23.52
N LEU A 169 -0.55 14.34 -23.38
CA LEU A 169 -1.63 13.54 -23.98
C LEU A 169 -2.94 13.64 -23.19
N ILE A 170 -4.07 13.65 -23.91
CA ILE A 170 -5.42 13.66 -23.31
C ILE A 170 -5.64 12.38 -22.49
N ALA A 171 -5.18 11.23 -22.97
CA ALA A 171 -5.28 9.96 -22.24
C ALA A 171 -4.48 9.98 -20.94
N SER A 172 -3.27 10.53 -20.92
CA SER A 172 -2.49 10.74 -19.70
C SER A 172 -3.09 11.79 -18.78
N LYS A 173 -3.66 12.87 -19.33
CA LYS A 173 -4.42 13.85 -18.56
C LYS A 173 -5.63 13.19 -17.94
N ILE A 174 -6.35 12.31 -18.63
CA ILE A 174 -7.47 11.53 -18.10
C ILE A 174 -6.97 10.48 -17.10
N ALA A 175 -5.80 9.86 -17.28
CA ALA A 175 -5.25 8.88 -16.34
C ALA A 175 -4.86 9.57 -15.03
N VAL A 176 -4.13 10.66 -15.13
CA VAL A 176 -3.74 11.51 -14.01
C VAL A 176 -4.97 12.17 -13.41
N TRP A 177 -5.86 12.73 -14.22
CA TRP A 177 -7.15 13.22 -13.74
C TRP A 177 -8.02 12.10 -13.21
N THR A 178 -7.91 10.83 -13.58
CA THR A 178 -8.75 9.77 -13.03
C THR A 178 -8.20 9.32 -11.71
N THR A 179 -6.89 9.09 -11.62
CA THR A 179 -6.18 8.91 -10.35
C THR A 179 -6.58 10.06 -9.44
N LEU A 180 -6.46 11.31 -9.89
CA LEU A 180 -6.91 12.49 -9.17
C LEU A 180 -8.43 12.69 -9.08
N PHE A 181 -9.30 12.21 -9.92
CA PHE A 181 -10.75 12.51 -9.88
C PHE A 181 -11.39 11.49 -8.96
N VAL A 182 -10.84 10.28 -8.97
CA VAL A 182 -11.07 9.33 -7.90
C VAL A 182 -10.46 9.85 -6.62
N ILE A 183 -9.28 10.49 -6.60
CA ILE A 183 -8.65 11.00 -5.37
C ILE A 183 -9.15 12.40 -4.91
N ASN A 184 -9.68 13.22 -5.81
CA ASN A 184 -9.86 14.68 -5.67
C ASN A 184 -11.20 15.18 -6.26
N CYS A 185 -12.00 14.38 -6.97
CA CYS A 185 -13.38 14.78 -7.35
C CYS A 185 -14.37 14.56 -6.21
N GLY A 186 -14.12 15.34 -5.18
CA GLY A 186 -14.79 16.62 -5.10
C GLY A 186 -14.04 17.36 -4.02
N PHE A 187 -13.81 18.66 -4.09
CA PHE A 187 -13.27 19.38 -2.93
C PHE A 187 -14.16 19.21 -1.66
N ILE A 188 -15.40 18.71 -1.84
CA ILE A 188 -16.35 18.24 -0.81
C ILE A 188 -16.27 16.72 -0.53
N LEU A 189 -15.86 15.87 -1.49
CA LEU A 189 -15.57 14.43 -1.32
C LEU A 189 -14.14 14.16 -0.81
N PHE A 190 -13.19 15.06 -1.07
CA PHE A 190 -11.82 15.11 -0.57
C PHE A 190 -11.81 15.36 0.95
N CYS A 191 -12.82 16.04 1.48
CA CYS A 191 -13.02 16.20 2.92
C CYS A 191 -13.91 15.12 3.57
N LEU A 192 -14.57 14.24 2.80
CA LEU A 192 -15.59 13.32 3.35
C LEU A 192 -15.48 11.85 2.92
N ASN A 193 -14.84 11.51 1.79
CA ASN A 193 -15.14 10.26 1.08
C ASN A 193 -13.94 9.52 0.45
N LEU A 194 -12.67 9.91 0.64
CA LEU A 194 -11.56 9.21 -0.06
C LEU A 194 -10.42 8.65 0.78
N ASP A 195 -10.32 9.07 2.04
CA ASP A 195 -9.29 8.57 2.96
C ASP A 195 -9.70 7.28 3.69
N GLN A 196 -10.63 6.56 3.09
CA GLN A 196 -11.35 5.49 3.75
C GLN A 196 -10.71 4.11 3.50
N THR A 197 -9.94 3.93 2.42
CA THR A 197 -8.99 2.80 2.29
C THR A 197 -7.89 2.88 3.35
N TYR A 198 -7.41 4.11 3.61
CA TYR A 198 -6.51 4.39 4.71
C TYR A 198 -7.19 4.06 6.05
N ALA A 199 -8.40 4.57 6.30
CA ALA A 199 -9.14 4.29 7.54
C ALA A 199 -9.48 2.78 7.72
N LEU A 200 -9.84 2.06 6.66
CA LEU A 200 -10.12 0.62 6.66
C LEU A 200 -8.92 -0.21 7.06
N THR A 201 -7.75 0.13 6.50
CA THR A 201 -6.51 -0.60 6.78
C THR A 201 -5.95 -0.25 8.15
N MET A 202 -6.17 0.98 8.61
CA MET A 202 -5.78 1.46 9.94
C MET A 202 -6.70 0.92 11.05
N SER A 203 -7.99 0.68 10.76
CA SER A 203 -9.00 0.26 11.73
C SER A 203 -8.68 -1.05 12.47
N PRO A 204 -8.34 -2.18 11.82
CA PRO A 204 -8.00 -3.41 12.54
C PRO A 204 -6.75 -3.24 13.40
N VAL A 205 -5.76 -2.46 12.94
CA VAL A 205 -4.56 -2.15 13.71
C VAL A 205 -4.90 -1.32 14.95
N ALA A 206 -5.74 -0.30 14.81
CA ALA A 206 -6.20 0.51 15.91
C ALA A 206 -7.01 -0.32 16.91
N MET A 207 -7.91 -1.20 16.45
CA MET A 207 -8.70 -2.08 17.30
C MET A 207 -7.83 -3.06 18.11
N SER A 208 -6.83 -3.68 17.47
CA SER A 208 -5.88 -4.56 18.19
C SER A 208 -5.06 -3.82 19.25
N LEU A 209 -4.71 -2.54 19.00
CA LEU A 209 -3.99 -1.72 19.97
C LEU A 209 -4.90 -1.20 21.09
N GLU A 210 -6.16 -0.88 20.78
CA GLU A 210 -7.20 -0.56 21.76
C GLU A 210 -7.46 -1.74 22.72
N GLU A 211 -7.44 -2.98 22.22
CA GLU A 211 -7.65 -4.21 23.01
C GLU A 211 -6.50 -4.54 23.97
N LEU A 212 -5.28 -4.05 23.71
CA LEU A 212 -4.14 -4.19 24.62
C LEU A 212 -4.26 -3.34 25.89
N ILE A 213 -5.21 -2.40 25.94
CA ILE A 213 -5.39 -1.48 27.06
C ILE A 213 -6.27 -2.13 28.15
N PRO A 214 -5.86 -2.12 29.43
CA PRO A 214 -6.62 -2.74 30.52
C PRO A 214 -8.07 -2.26 30.63
N SER A 215 -8.96 -3.18 30.99
CA SER A 215 -10.41 -3.00 30.95
C SER A 215 -10.95 -1.92 31.90
N THR A 216 -10.14 -1.43 32.83
CA THR A 216 -10.47 -0.41 33.83
C THR A 216 -10.69 0.99 33.25
N HIS A 217 -10.20 1.29 32.05
CA HIS A 217 -10.32 2.61 31.40
C HIS A 217 -11.11 2.62 30.07
N LEU A 218 -11.80 1.53 29.73
CA LEU A 218 -12.42 1.21 28.43
C LEU A 218 -13.49 2.19 27.87
N LYS A 219 -13.87 3.23 28.61
CA LYS A 219 -14.99 4.10 28.20
C LYS A 219 -14.60 5.44 27.58
N SER A 220 -13.31 5.78 27.48
CA SER A 220 -12.96 7.08 26.92
C SER A 220 -12.70 7.00 25.42
N HIS A 221 -13.63 7.55 24.63
CA HIS A 221 -13.48 7.84 23.21
C HIS A 221 -12.15 8.58 22.91
N ILE A 222 -11.58 9.27 23.91
CA ILE A 222 -10.31 9.97 23.87
C ILE A 222 -9.13 9.01 23.63
N TYR A 223 -9.09 7.81 24.23
CA TYR A 223 -7.98 6.87 24.01
C TYR A 223 -7.95 6.36 22.57
N ALA A 224 -9.11 6.05 22.00
CA ALA A 224 -9.23 5.66 20.60
C ALA A 224 -8.78 6.79 19.65
N ILE A 225 -9.15 8.04 19.95
CA ILE A 225 -8.70 9.21 19.17
C ILE A 225 -7.17 9.36 19.27
N ILE A 226 -6.58 9.26 20.46
CA ILE A 226 -5.13 9.39 20.66
C ILE A 226 -4.37 8.30 19.91
N ILE A 227 -4.80 7.04 20.01
CA ILE A 227 -4.17 5.91 19.33
C ILE A 227 -4.21 6.10 17.81
N ARG A 228 -5.39 6.41 17.27
CA ARG A 228 -5.57 6.62 15.82
C ARG A 228 -4.76 7.82 15.32
N THR A 229 -4.74 8.92 16.07
CA THR A 229 -3.95 10.11 15.72
C THR A 229 -2.45 9.83 15.77
N SER A 230 -1.97 9.12 16.79
CA SER A 230 -0.57 8.70 16.92
C SER A 230 -0.14 7.80 15.75
N LEU A 231 -0.99 6.85 15.37
CA LEU A 231 -0.74 5.98 14.23
C LEU A 231 -0.64 6.78 12.92
N VAL A 232 -1.57 7.72 12.68
CA VAL A 232 -1.51 8.60 11.49
C VAL A 232 -0.21 9.41 11.46
N ILE A 233 0.15 10.06 12.56
CA ILE A 233 1.40 10.83 12.67
C ILE A 233 2.62 9.94 12.40
N SER A 234 2.66 8.73 12.95
CA SER A 234 3.77 7.81 12.75
C SER A 234 3.95 7.45 11.27
N THR A 235 2.85 7.22 10.53
CA THR A 235 2.91 6.90 9.10
C THR A 235 3.35 8.10 8.25
N LEU A 236 2.95 9.31 8.62
CA LEU A 236 3.41 10.54 7.98
C LEU A 236 4.92 10.72 8.17
N ILE A 237 5.43 10.54 9.39
CA ILE A 237 6.87 10.66 9.66
C ILE A 237 7.66 9.67 8.79
N VAL A 238 7.20 8.42 8.70
CA VAL A 238 7.85 7.41 7.86
C VAL A 238 7.80 7.81 6.38
N GLY A 239 6.65 8.25 5.87
CA GLY A 239 6.48 8.69 4.49
C GLY A 239 7.35 9.89 4.11
N LEU A 240 7.54 10.83 5.04
CA LEU A 240 8.41 12.01 4.82
C LEU A 240 9.90 11.68 4.94
N THR A 241 10.27 10.68 5.75
CA THR A 241 11.68 10.31 6.00
C THR A 241 12.24 9.44 4.88
N ILE A 242 11.42 8.58 4.29
CA ILE A 242 11.84 7.64 3.24
C ILE A 242 10.94 7.85 2.01
N PRO A 243 11.25 8.84 1.14
CA PRO A 243 10.42 9.16 -0.02
C PRO A 243 10.56 8.15 -1.17
N PHE A 244 11.35 7.08 -0.99
CA PHE A 244 11.55 6.05 -2.00
C PHE A 244 10.41 5.03 -1.96
N PHE A 245 9.32 5.33 -2.68
CA PHE A 245 8.12 4.48 -2.78
C PHE A 245 8.48 2.99 -2.94
N GLY A 246 9.20 2.63 -4.01
CA GLY A 246 9.54 1.24 -4.31
C GLY A 246 10.33 0.51 -3.22
N LEU A 247 11.26 1.19 -2.55
CA LEU A 247 12.09 0.59 -1.49
C LEU A 247 11.28 0.36 -0.20
N VAL A 248 10.42 1.32 0.18
CA VAL A 248 9.54 1.19 1.33
C VAL A 248 8.58 0.02 1.13
N MET A 249 7.95 -0.05 -0.05
CA MET A 249 7.00 -1.13 -0.37
C MET A 249 7.69 -2.50 -0.41
N SER A 250 8.88 -2.57 -1.02
CA SER A 250 9.68 -3.80 -1.04
C SER A 250 10.08 -4.27 0.36
N LEU A 251 10.58 -3.37 1.21
CA LEU A 251 10.99 -3.69 2.57
C LEU A 251 9.80 -4.24 3.36
N ILE A 252 8.66 -3.56 3.29
CA ILE A 252 7.46 -3.97 4.02
C ILE A 252 6.92 -5.29 3.48
N GLY A 253 6.86 -5.48 2.15
CA GLY A 253 6.45 -6.75 1.55
C GLY A 253 7.36 -7.91 1.93
N SER A 254 8.68 -7.67 2.01
CA SER A 254 9.64 -8.66 2.47
C SER A 254 9.43 -9.04 3.94
N LEU A 255 9.15 -8.07 4.81
CA LEU A 255 8.83 -8.34 6.22
C LEU A 255 7.52 -9.13 6.38
N LEU A 256 6.49 -8.79 5.61
CA LEU A 256 5.18 -9.44 5.67
C LEU A 256 5.24 -10.86 5.11
N THR A 257 5.95 -11.08 4.00
CA THR A 257 6.16 -12.44 3.46
C THR A 257 6.94 -13.33 4.43
N MET A 258 7.99 -12.81 5.07
CA MET A 258 8.71 -13.55 6.11
C MET A 258 7.82 -13.89 7.32
N LEU A 259 6.94 -12.97 7.73
CA LEU A 259 5.95 -13.24 8.79
C LEU A 259 4.96 -14.33 8.37
N VAL A 260 4.45 -14.28 7.13
CA VAL A 260 3.48 -15.26 6.61
C VAL A 260 4.12 -16.64 6.45
N VAL A 261 5.40 -16.74 6.09
CA VAL A 261 6.10 -18.03 5.99
C VAL A 261 6.44 -18.62 7.37
N SER A 262 6.74 -17.77 8.35
CA SER A 262 7.11 -18.23 9.70
C SER A 262 5.91 -18.65 10.55
N LEU A 263 4.72 -18.04 10.39
CA LEU A 263 3.53 -18.35 11.19
C LEU A 263 2.96 -19.78 11.02
N PRO A 264 2.80 -20.33 9.81
CA PRO A 264 2.38 -21.73 9.60
C PRO A 264 3.44 -22.71 10.09
N SER A 265 4.73 -22.39 9.88
CA SER A 265 5.86 -23.22 10.30
C SER A 265 5.91 -23.37 11.83
N ALA A 266 5.56 -22.32 12.58
CA ALA A 266 5.42 -22.39 14.04
C ALA A 266 4.20 -23.20 14.48
N ARG A 267 3.06 -23.09 13.78
CA ARG A 267 1.82 -23.82 14.13
C ARG A 267 1.84 -25.30 13.79
N VAL A 268 2.63 -25.73 12.80
CA VAL A 268 2.81 -27.15 12.47
C VAL A 268 3.74 -27.87 13.45
N MET A 269 4.50 -27.12 14.26
CA MET A 269 5.56 -27.67 15.11
C MET A 269 5.21 -27.82 16.61
N GLU A 270 3.99 -27.50 17.05
CA GLU A 270 3.57 -27.65 18.45
C GLU A 270 2.23 -28.38 18.66
N PRO A 271 2.20 -29.43 19.49
CA PRO A 271 1.01 -29.87 20.21
C PRO A 271 0.97 -29.29 21.65
N LEU A 272 0.05 -28.33 21.90
CA LEU A 272 -0.54 -27.93 23.22
C LEU A 272 0.35 -27.18 24.26
N PRO A 273 -0.20 -26.56 25.35
CA PRO A 273 -0.92 -25.27 25.46
C PRO A 273 -0.23 -24.18 26.33
N SER A 274 -0.62 -22.91 26.07
CA SER A 274 -0.62 -21.73 26.97
C SER A 274 0.71 -20.93 27.12
N PRO A 275 0.65 -19.63 27.53
CA PRO A 275 0.76 -18.52 26.58
C PRO A 275 1.93 -17.58 26.92
N LEU A 276 2.18 -16.61 26.02
CA LEU A 276 3.11 -15.50 26.17
C LEU A 276 4.58 -15.85 25.86
N HIS A 277 5.21 -15.01 25.03
CA HIS A 277 6.60 -15.03 24.56
C HIS A 277 6.92 -15.79 23.26
N THR A 278 6.55 -15.21 22.12
CA THR A 278 7.46 -15.21 20.95
C THR A 278 7.23 -14.04 20.01
N LEU A 279 7.30 -12.82 20.54
CA LEU A 279 7.70 -11.66 19.72
C LEU A 279 9.24 -11.66 19.68
N ILE A 280 9.83 -12.60 18.96
CA ILE A 280 11.26 -12.56 18.64
C ILE A 280 11.39 -12.35 17.13
N LEU A 281 11.85 -11.15 16.86
CA LEU A 281 12.13 -10.50 15.59
C LEU A 281 12.95 -11.41 14.61
N PRO A 282 12.74 -11.29 13.27
CA PRO A 282 13.49 -12.02 12.23
C PRO A 282 15.02 -11.79 12.05
N PRO A 283 15.74 -10.83 12.70
CA PRO A 283 17.17 -10.69 12.47
C PRO A 283 18.01 -11.87 13.01
N ALA A 284 17.44 -12.72 13.88
CA ALA A 284 18.17 -13.84 14.47
C ALA A 284 18.46 -14.96 13.45
N CYS A 285 17.61 -15.16 12.43
CA CYS A 285 17.88 -16.16 11.38
C CYS A 285 19.01 -15.70 10.43
N TYR A 286 19.15 -14.40 10.18
CA TYR A 286 20.26 -13.89 9.35
C TYR A 286 21.61 -13.99 10.09
N LEU A 287 21.61 -13.79 11.41
CA LEU A 287 22.82 -13.97 12.24
C LEU A 287 23.19 -15.43 12.49
N SER A 288 22.24 -16.37 12.44
CA SER A 288 22.52 -17.79 12.60
C SER A 288 23.17 -18.41 11.35
N ILE A 289 22.92 -17.86 10.15
CA ILE A 289 23.54 -18.32 8.89
C ILE A 289 25.01 -17.86 8.78
N LEU A 290 25.40 -16.77 9.46
CA LEU A 290 26.79 -16.30 9.53
C LEU A 290 27.63 -16.96 10.65
N ARG A 291 27.02 -17.80 11.50
CA ARG A 291 27.67 -18.43 12.66
C ARG A 291 27.40 -19.94 12.76
N GLY A 292 27.58 -20.67 11.67
CA GLY A 292 27.46 -22.13 11.68
C GLY A 292 28.32 -22.80 10.62
N LYS A 293 29.36 -23.50 11.06
CA LYS A 293 30.37 -24.19 10.25
C LYS A 293 29.72 -25.06 9.16
N VAL A 294 30.10 -24.82 7.90
CA VAL A 294 29.93 -25.79 6.81
C VAL A 294 30.84 -26.97 7.09
N THR A 295 30.29 -28.04 7.64
CA THR A 295 30.90 -29.37 7.58
C THR A 295 30.12 -30.21 6.58
N ARG A 296 30.75 -30.51 5.44
CA ARG A 296 30.40 -31.65 4.59
C ARG A 296 30.25 -32.90 5.47
N ILE A 297 29.23 -33.73 5.21
CA ILE A 297 29.27 -35.21 5.18
C ILE A 297 27.83 -35.79 5.15
N GLN A 298 27.54 -36.57 4.08
CA GLN A 298 26.65 -37.76 3.95
C GLN A 298 25.15 -37.62 4.32
N VAL A 299 24.14 -37.98 3.51
CA VAL A 299 23.98 -38.87 2.34
C VAL A 299 23.07 -38.20 1.31
#